data_AF-A0A2V9SFF5-F1
#
_entry.id   AF-A0A2V9SFF5-F1
#
_cell.length_a   1.000
_cell.length_b   1.000
_cell.length_c   1.000
_cell.angle_alpha   90.00
_cell.angle_beta   90.00
_cell.angle_gamma   90.00
#
_symmetry.space_group_name_H-M   'P 1'
#
loop_
_entity.id
_entity.type
_entity.pdbx_description
1 polymer ?
#
loop_
_entity_poly.entity_id
_entity_poly.type
_entity_poly.pdbx_seq_one_letter_code
_entity_poly.pdbx_strand_id
1 'polypeptide(L)'
;MRFWLASVASKACRLAKILTPAFAVLSLASAAFAQAGEVGGEANLKLPELSQVTFLGVDGHRLLLIGILFCLLGLGFGLTIYTRLKNLPVHRAMREISELIYETCKTYLITQGKFLLILEAFIAVIIVLYFGVLLKFEAVRVVIILLFSLVGIAGSYGVAWFGIRVNTFANSRTAFAGLAGKPYPIYNIPLQAGMSIGMMLISVELLIMLFILLFVPRDYA
;
A
#
# COMPACT_ATOMS: atom_id res chain seq x y z
N MET A 1 -12.37 -60.50 29.51
CA MET A 1 -11.02 -59.94 29.23
C MET A 1 -10.83 -59.30 27.84
N ARG A 2 -11.74 -59.45 26.86
CA ARG A 2 -11.56 -58.93 25.48
C ARG A 2 -11.92 -57.44 25.24
N PHE A 3 -12.61 -56.77 26.17
CA PHE A 3 -13.01 -55.37 26.00
C PHE A 3 -11.95 -54.33 26.44
N TRP A 4 -10.98 -54.73 27.26
CA TRP A 4 -9.99 -53.81 27.82
C TRP A 4 -8.80 -53.56 26.88
N LEU A 5 -8.36 -54.60 26.16
CA LEU A 5 -7.24 -54.53 25.20
C LEU A 5 -7.52 -53.64 23.98
N ALA A 6 -8.78 -53.55 23.54
CA ALA A 6 -9.18 -52.70 22.41
C ALA A 6 -9.12 -51.19 22.75
N SER A 7 -9.38 -50.82 24.00
CA SER A 7 -9.34 -49.42 24.45
C SER A 7 -7.91 -48.87 24.48
N VAL A 8 -6.96 -49.67 24.98
CA VAL A 8 -5.54 -49.29 25.05
C VAL A 8 -4.91 -49.17 23.65
N ALA A 9 -5.21 -50.12 22.74
CA ALA A 9 -4.74 -50.08 21.36
C ALA A 9 -5.29 -48.85 20.59
N SER A 10 -6.55 -48.46 20.82
CA SER A 10 -7.15 -47.30 20.17
C SER A 10 -6.57 -45.96 20.64
N LYS A 11 -6.18 -45.86 21.93
CA LYS A 11 -5.56 -44.65 22.50
C LYS A 11 -4.10 -44.50 22.04
N ALA A 12 -3.34 -45.59 21.98
CA ALA A 12 -1.97 -45.60 21.45
C ALA A 12 -1.93 -45.22 19.95
N CYS A 13 -2.89 -45.70 19.16
CA CYS A 13 -2.99 -45.37 17.73
C CYS A 13 -3.38 -43.89 17.50
N ARG A 14 -4.20 -43.27 18.38
CA ARG A 14 -4.50 -41.83 18.31
C ARG A 14 -3.31 -40.95 18.71
N LEU A 15 -2.54 -41.34 19.73
CA LEU A 15 -1.31 -40.63 20.11
C LEU A 15 -0.24 -40.70 19.01
N ALA A 16 -0.04 -41.86 18.38
CA ALA A 16 0.89 -42.04 17.27
C ALA A 16 0.50 -41.21 16.02
N LYS A 17 -0.81 -41.04 15.75
CA LYS A 17 -1.32 -40.21 14.65
C LYS A 17 -1.21 -38.70 14.89
N ILE A 18 -1.00 -38.27 16.13
CA ILE A 18 -0.79 -36.85 16.49
C ILE A 18 0.71 -36.52 16.61
N LEU A 19 1.54 -37.46 17.08
CA LEU A 19 2.99 -37.25 17.17
C LEU A 19 3.69 -37.23 15.81
N THR A 20 3.21 -37.99 14.83
CA THR A 20 3.82 -38.10 13.49
C THR A 20 3.76 -36.79 12.67
N PRO A 21 2.65 -36.05 12.58
CA PRO A 21 2.66 -34.75 11.92
C PRO A 21 3.41 -33.68 12.74
N ALA A 22 3.43 -33.78 14.07
CA ALA A 22 4.16 -32.83 14.91
C ALA A 22 5.68 -32.88 14.70
N PHE A 23 6.24 -34.08 14.51
CA PHE A 23 7.67 -34.25 14.22
C PHE A 23 8.04 -33.84 12.80
N ALA A 24 7.14 -34.03 11.83
CA ALA A 24 7.32 -33.57 10.45
C ALA A 24 7.23 -32.04 10.29
N VAL A 25 6.38 -31.39 11.09
CA VAL A 25 6.32 -29.91 11.14
C VAL A 25 7.57 -29.34 11.81
N LEU A 26 8.11 -30.00 12.84
CA LEU A 26 9.32 -29.56 13.51
C LEU A 26 10.58 -29.74 12.64
N SER A 27 10.64 -30.79 11.80
CA SER A 27 11.77 -31.01 10.88
C SER A 27 11.74 -30.09 9.65
N LEU A 28 10.55 -29.72 9.15
CA LEU A 28 10.43 -28.67 8.12
C LEU A 28 10.79 -27.28 8.67
N ALA A 29 10.49 -26.98 9.93
CA ALA A 29 10.87 -25.73 10.57
C ALA A 29 12.40 -25.58 10.65
N SER A 30 13.13 -26.65 10.96
CA SER A 30 14.61 -26.65 11.00
C SER A 30 15.25 -26.40 9.63
N ALA A 31 14.65 -26.89 8.54
CA ALA A 31 15.15 -26.68 7.19
C ALA A 31 14.91 -25.24 6.68
N ALA A 32 13.84 -24.57 7.15
CA ALA A 32 13.56 -23.17 6.82
C ALA A 32 14.58 -22.19 7.46
N PHE A 33 15.23 -22.56 8.57
CA PHE A 33 16.28 -21.76 9.19
C PHE A 33 17.70 -22.03 8.62
N ALA A 34 17.86 -23.00 7.73
CA ALA A 34 19.15 -23.42 7.19
C ALA A 34 19.52 -22.77 5.84
N GLN A 35 18.73 -21.83 5.33
CA GLN A 35 19.15 -20.98 4.21
C GLN A 35 20.12 -19.90 4.72
N ALA A 36 21.39 -20.28 4.84
CA ALA A 36 22.51 -19.34 4.79
C ALA A 36 22.68 -18.84 3.34
N GLY A 37 21.66 -18.15 2.82
CA GLY A 37 21.88 -17.18 1.76
C GLY A 37 22.47 -15.93 2.39
N GLU A 38 23.37 -15.23 1.70
CA GLU A 38 23.78 -13.89 2.12
C GLU A 38 22.55 -13.09 2.54
N VAL A 39 22.58 -12.50 3.74
CA VAL A 39 21.49 -11.67 4.27
C VAL A 39 21.47 -10.36 3.48
N GLY A 40 21.07 -10.44 2.22
CA GLY A 40 20.89 -9.33 1.29
C GLY A 40 19.42 -8.96 1.24
N GLY A 41 18.93 -8.27 2.28
CA GLY A 41 17.66 -7.55 2.15
C GLY A 41 17.82 -6.38 1.19
N GLU A 42 16.72 -5.91 0.59
CA GLU A 42 16.69 -4.71 -0.27
C GLU A 42 17.37 -3.49 0.39
N ALA A 43 17.36 -3.42 1.73
CA ALA A 43 18.04 -2.39 2.51
C ALA A 43 19.59 -2.47 2.50
N ASN A 44 20.17 -3.53 1.96
CA ASN A 44 21.62 -3.71 1.77
C ASN A 44 22.04 -3.53 0.30
N LEU A 45 21.08 -3.26 -0.59
CA LEU A 45 21.32 -3.00 -2.00
C LEU A 45 21.90 -1.60 -2.15
N LYS A 46 23.18 -1.50 -2.50
CA LYS A 46 23.79 -0.19 -2.79
C LYS A 46 23.28 0.35 -4.11
N LEU A 47 22.57 1.47 -4.06
CA LEU A 47 22.10 2.13 -5.28
C LEU A 47 23.29 2.62 -6.12
N PRO A 48 23.39 2.19 -7.40
CA PRO A 48 24.40 2.71 -8.31
C PRO A 48 24.17 4.20 -8.53
N GLU A 49 25.22 4.90 -8.93
CA GLU A 49 25.11 6.32 -9.23
C GLU A 49 24.20 6.54 -10.45
N LEU A 50 23.08 7.22 -10.22
CA LEU A 50 22.03 7.43 -11.22
C LEU A 50 22.49 8.29 -12.42
N SER A 51 23.68 8.88 -12.34
CA SER A 51 24.30 9.64 -13.44
C SER A 51 25.31 8.86 -14.28
N GLN A 52 25.48 7.55 -14.04
CA GLN A 52 26.44 6.73 -14.79
C GLN A 52 25.99 6.41 -16.21
N VAL A 53 24.67 6.39 -16.45
CA VAL A 53 24.09 6.03 -17.75
C VAL A 53 23.39 7.24 -18.33
N THR A 54 23.70 7.51 -19.60
CA THR A 54 23.03 8.56 -20.37
C THR A 54 21.95 7.95 -21.25
N PHE A 55 20.77 8.56 -21.25
CA PHE A 55 19.64 8.18 -22.08
C PHE A 55 19.35 9.33 -23.04
N LEU A 56 19.51 9.09 -24.35
CA LEU A 56 19.26 10.10 -25.38
C LEU A 56 20.03 11.42 -25.16
N GLY A 57 21.25 11.32 -24.63
CA GLY A 57 22.11 12.49 -24.33
C GLY A 57 21.78 13.21 -23.01
N VAL A 58 20.79 12.74 -22.24
CA VAL A 58 20.43 13.27 -20.93
C VAL A 58 20.89 12.31 -19.83
N ASP A 59 21.43 12.89 -18.76
CA ASP A 59 21.84 12.17 -17.58
C ASP A 59 20.66 11.55 -16.81
N GLY A 60 20.81 10.34 -16.25
CA GLY A 60 19.74 9.64 -15.54
C GLY A 60 19.20 10.40 -14.32
N HIS A 61 20.05 11.09 -13.56
CA HIS A 61 19.61 11.92 -12.44
C HIS A 61 18.74 13.10 -12.91
N ARG A 62 19.13 13.77 -14.00
CA ARG A 62 18.32 14.85 -14.60
C ARG A 62 16.99 14.33 -15.14
N LEU A 63 16.97 13.13 -15.73
CA LEU A 63 15.75 12.50 -16.22
C LEU A 63 14.76 12.23 -15.07
N LEU A 64 15.25 11.73 -13.93
CA LEU A 64 14.44 11.47 -12.75
C LEU A 64 13.93 12.76 -12.09
N LEU A 65 14.73 13.84 -12.08
CA LEU A 65 14.27 15.17 -11.65
C LEU A 65 13.13 15.70 -12.55
N ILE A 66 13.19 15.47 -13.86
CA ILE A 66 12.07 15.78 -14.76
C ILE A 66 10.85 14.92 -14.41
N GLY A 67 11.04 13.68 -13.96
CA GLY A 67 9.97 12.82 -13.44
C GLY A 67 9.15 13.46 -12.31
N ILE A 68 9.79 14.24 -11.43
CA ILE A 68 9.08 14.99 -10.37
C ILE A 68 8.08 15.98 -10.98
N LEU A 69 8.45 16.68 -12.05
CA LEU A 69 7.55 17.60 -12.75
C LEU A 69 6.31 16.87 -13.29
N PHE A 70 6.50 15.69 -13.90
CA PHE A 70 5.38 14.88 -14.37
C PHE A 70 4.47 14.40 -13.24
N CYS A 71 5.03 14.05 -12.08
CA CYS A 71 4.24 13.72 -10.89
C CYS A 71 3.40 14.93 -10.44
N LEU A 72 3.98 16.13 -10.40
CA LEU A 72 3.24 17.35 -10.05
C LEU A 72 2.11 17.66 -11.06
N LEU A 73 2.36 17.46 -12.36
CA LEU A 73 1.32 17.58 -13.39
C LEU A 73 0.19 16.56 -13.21
N GLY A 74 0.54 15.31 -12.87
CA GLY A 74 -0.44 14.27 -12.57
C GLY A 74 -1.30 14.59 -11.34
N LEU A 75 -0.69 15.16 -10.29
CA LEU A 75 -1.43 15.68 -9.12
C LEU A 75 -2.37 16.83 -9.52
N GLY A 76 -1.87 17.80 -10.30
CA GLY A 76 -2.68 18.91 -10.81
C GLY A 76 -3.85 18.45 -11.68
N PHE A 77 -3.65 17.43 -12.50
CA PHE A 77 -4.72 16.80 -13.28
C PHE A 77 -5.79 16.20 -12.35
N GLY A 78 -5.39 15.48 -11.31
CA GLY A 78 -6.31 14.93 -10.32
C GLY A 78 -7.18 15.99 -9.64
N LEU A 79 -6.57 17.09 -9.18
CA LEU A 79 -7.29 18.20 -8.56
C LEU A 79 -8.24 18.91 -9.54
N THR A 80 -7.85 18.99 -10.82
CA THR A 80 -8.69 19.58 -11.87
C THR A 80 -9.97 18.76 -12.06
N ILE A 81 -9.86 17.43 -12.17
CA ILE A 81 -11.02 16.55 -12.31
C ILE A 81 -11.89 16.55 -11.05
N TYR A 82 -11.28 16.58 -9.86
CA TYR A 82 -12.02 16.75 -8.59
C TYR A 82 -12.95 17.97 -8.66
N THR A 83 -12.43 19.11 -9.11
CA THR A 83 -13.19 20.36 -9.19
C THR A 83 -14.31 20.26 -10.23
N ARG A 84 -14.04 19.64 -11.39
CA ARG A 84 -15.06 19.38 -12.41
C ARG A 84 -16.19 18.51 -11.90
N LEU A 85 -15.88 17.37 -11.29
CA LEU A 85 -16.88 16.43 -10.75
C LEU A 85 -17.70 17.04 -9.62
N LYS A 86 -17.06 17.83 -8.75
CA LYS A 86 -17.74 18.56 -7.68
C LYS A 86 -18.82 19.51 -8.23
N ASN A 87 -18.51 20.20 -9.33
CA ASN A 87 -19.33 21.25 -9.93
C ASN A 87 -20.37 20.74 -10.95
N LEU A 88 -20.33 19.45 -11.32
CA LEU A 88 -21.36 18.86 -12.18
C LEU A 88 -22.75 18.88 -11.49
N PRO A 89 -23.83 19.07 -12.27
CA PRO A 89 -25.18 19.16 -11.73
C PRO A 89 -25.63 17.84 -11.10
N VAL A 90 -26.41 17.92 -10.03
CA VAL A 90 -26.92 16.77 -9.29
C VAL A 90 -28.25 17.12 -8.63
N HIS A 91 -29.19 16.17 -8.63
CA HIS A 91 -30.45 16.32 -7.89
C HIS A 91 -30.22 16.28 -6.37
N ARG A 92 -31.00 17.05 -5.60
CA ARG A 92 -30.87 17.15 -4.14
C ARG A 92 -30.89 15.79 -3.45
N ALA A 93 -31.89 14.95 -3.73
CA ALA A 93 -32.01 13.63 -3.12
C ALA A 93 -30.81 12.71 -3.45
N MET A 94 -30.31 12.75 -4.70
CA MET A 94 -29.14 11.95 -5.09
C MET A 94 -27.87 12.42 -4.39
N ARG A 95 -27.73 13.73 -4.16
CA ARG A 95 -26.64 14.32 -3.40
C ARG A 95 -26.69 13.87 -1.93
N GLU A 96 -27.87 13.93 -1.30
CA GLU A 96 -28.07 13.49 0.08
C GLU A 96 -27.63 12.03 0.29
N ILE A 97 -28.01 11.12 -0.62
CA ILE A 97 -27.56 9.73 -0.58
C ILE A 97 -26.03 9.61 -0.73
N SER A 98 -25.42 10.34 -1.67
CA SER A 98 -23.96 10.28 -1.83
C SER A 98 -23.18 10.84 -0.65
N GLU A 99 -23.73 11.83 0.07
CA GLU A 99 -23.11 12.35 1.28
C GLU A 99 -23.27 11.37 2.45
N LEU A 100 -24.39 10.65 2.54
CA LEU A 100 -24.51 9.55 3.50
C LEU A 100 -23.45 8.46 3.26
N ILE A 101 -23.25 8.05 1.99
CA ILE A 101 -22.20 7.10 1.62
C ILE A 101 -20.82 7.64 2.02
N TYR A 102 -20.56 8.92 1.76
CA TYR A 102 -19.29 9.55 2.16
C TYR A 102 -19.09 9.50 3.67
N GLU A 103 -20.10 9.78 4.47
CA GLU A 103 -20.02 9.73 5.95
C GLU A 103 -19.75 8.31 6.46
N THR A 104 -20.36 7.29 5.86
CA THR A 104 -20.07 5.88 6.20
C THR A 104 -18.65 5.49 5.81
N CYS A 105 -18.22 5.76 4.57
CA CYS A 105 -16.86 5.47 4.09
C CYS A 105 -15.81 6.23 4.89
N LYS A 106 -16.08 7.48 5.27
CA LYS A 106 -15.22 8.30 6.12
C LYS A 106 -15.00 7.63 7.48
N THR A 107 -16.09 7.18 8.11
CA THR A 107 -16.02 6.49 9.41
C THR A 107 -15.23 5.19 9.31
N TYR A 108 -15.44 4.41 8.25
CA TYR A 108 -14.65 3.22 7.95
C TYR A 108 -13.17 3.56 7.78
N LEU A 109 -12.83 4.57 6.97
CA LEU A 109 -11.47 4.95 6.66
C LEU A 109 -10.71 5.48 7.89
N ILE A 110 -11.37 6.24 8.77
CA ILE A 110 -10.78 6.68 10.05
C ILE A 110 -10.49 5.47 10.94
N THR A 111 -11.41 4.52 11.01
CA THR A 111 -11.26 3.31 11.83
C THR A 111 -10.13 2.43 11.28
N GLN A 112 -10.07 2.25 9.96
CA GLN A 112 -8.98 1.55 9.28
C GLN A 112 -7.63 2.24 9.51
N GLY A 113 -7.58 3.57 9.43
CA GLY A 113 -6.38 4.34 9.72
C GLY A 113 -5.85 4.10 11.15
N LYS A 114 -6.73 4.07 12.15
CA LYS A 114 -6.34 3.74 13.53
C LYS A 114 -5.77 2.32 13.65
N PHE A 115 -6.40 1.35 12.99
CA PHE A 115 -5.90 -0.02 12.96
C PHE A 115 -4.53 -0.12 12.28
N LEU A 116 -4.34 0.58 11.16
CA LEU A 116 -3.06 0.64 10.44
C LEU A 116 -1.95 1.23 11.30
N LEU A 117 -2.21 2.28 12.08
CA LEU A 117 -1.21 2.86 12.98
C LEU A 117 -0.84 1.92 14.12
N ILE A 118 -1.80 1.16 14.65
CA ILE A 118 -1.53 0.13 15.65
C ILE A 118 -0.65 -0.98 15.04
N LEU A 119 -0.98 -1.44 13.83
CA LEU A 119 -0.18 -2.41 13.11
C LEU A 119 1.24 -1.89 12.84
N GLU A 120 1.37 -0.64 12.42
CA GLU A 120 2.67 0.00 12.17
C GLU A 120 3.50 0.09 13.45
N ALA A 121 2.90 0.32 14.62
CA ALA A 121 3.65 0.31 15.88
C ALA A 121 4.28 -1.08 16.15
N PHE A 122 3.56 -2.16 15.86
CA PHE A 122 4.13 -3.51 15.97
C PHE A 122 5.26 -3.75 14.95
N ILE A 123 5.07 -3.30 13.70
CA ILE A 123 6.08 -3.41 12.65
C ILE A 123 7.32 -2.58 13.00
N ALA A 124 7.15 -1.39 13.56
CA ALA A 124 8.24 -0.50 13.98
C ALA A 124 9.14 -1.16 15.05
N VAL A 125 8.55 -1.87 16.02
CA VAL A 125 9.33 -2.65 17.00
C VAL A 125 10.18 -3.71 16.30
N ILE A 126 9.59 -4.42 15.33
CA ILE A 126 10.31 -5.45 14.55
C ILE A 126 11.43 -4.81 13.72
N ILE A 127 11.20 -3.66 13.08
CA ILE A 127 12.21 -2.91 12.31
C ILE A 127 13.39 -2.53 13.21
N VAL A 128 13.14 -2.00 14.41
CA VAL A 128 14.21 -1.61 15.34
C VAL A 128 15.02 -2.83 15.81
N LEU A 129 14.34 -3.94 16.16
CA LEU A 129 15.02 -5.17 16.57
C LEU A 129 15.85 -5.77 15.42
N TYR A 130 15.28 -5.83 14.22
CA TYR A 130 15.93 -6.45 13.07
C TYR A 130 17.09 -5.61 12.53
N PHE A 131 16.84 -4.35 12.16
CA PHE A 131 17.85 -3.49 11.56
C PHE A 131 18.81 -2.89 12.59
N GLY A 132 18.31 -2.49 13.76
CA GLY A 132 19.13 -1.87 14.80
C GLY A 132 19.97 -2.88 15.58
N VAL A 133 19.37 -3.98 16.04
CA VAL A 133 20.05 -4.94 16.94
C VAL A 133 20.71 -6.09 16.17
N LEU A 134 19.98 -6.76 15.28
CA LEU A 134 20.47 -7.94 14.56
C LEU A 134 21.47 -7.57 13.45
N LEU A 135 21.12 -6.62 12.58
CA LEU A 135 21.97 -6.16 11.49
C LEU A 135 22.96 -5.05 11.88
N LYS A 136 22.82 -4.50 13.09
CA LYS A 136 23.72 -3.46 13.64
C LYS A 136 23.87 -2.23 12.72
N PHE A 137 22.79 -1.84 12.06
CA PHE A 137 22.80 -0.61 11.25
C PHE A 137 22.93 0.63 12.12
N GLU A 138 23.47 1.70 11.53
CA GLU A 138 23.55 3.00 12.18
C GLU A 138 22.15 3.50 12.59
N ALA A 139 22.02 4.06 13.79
CA ALA A 139 20.73 4.51 14.33
C ALA A 139 20.02 5.51 13.39
N VAL A 140 20.78 6.37 12.72
CA VAL A 140 20.26 7.32 11.72
C VAL A 140 19.55 6.60 10.57
N ARG A 141 20.12 5.51 10.05
CA ARG A 141 19.54 4.72 8.96
C ARG A 141 18.21 4.08 9.37
N VAL A 142 18.13 3.54 10.59
CA VAL A 142 16.90 2.92 11.11
C VAL A 142 15.80 3.96 11.28
N VAL A 143 16.13 5.16 11.74
CA VAL A 143 15.18 6.28 11.84
C VAL A 143 14.66 6.69 10.46
N ILE A 144 15.52 6.75 9.45
CA ILE A 144 15.12 7.06 8.07
C ILE A 144 14.13 6.01 7.54
N ILE A 145 14.41 4.71 7.74
CA ILE A 145 13.51 3.61 7.33
C ILE A 145 12.12 3.78 7.98
N LEU A 146 12.08 4.02 9.30
CA LEU A 146 10.82 4.23 10.02
C LEU A 146 10.06 5.46 9.51
N LEU A 147 10.76 6.55 9.24
CA LEU A 147 10.17 7.79 8.72
C LEU A 147 9.54 7.53 7.34
N PHE A 148 10.26 6.92 6.41
CA PHE A 148 9.75 6.66 5.07
C PHE A 148 8.65 5.58 5.03
N SER A 149 8.64 4.63 5.98
CA SER A 149 7.50 3.72 6.19
C SER A 149 6.22 4.52 6.50
N LEU A 150 6.29 5.45 7.46
CA LEU A 150 5.16 6.32 7.82
C LEU A 150 4.75 7.24 6.66
N VAL A 151 5.70 7.78 5.90
CA VAL A 151 5.41 8.58 4.70
C VAL A 151 4.66 7.76 3.66
N GLY A 152 5.06 6.51 3.42
CA GLY A 152 4.36 5.61 2.50
C GLY A 152 2.91 5.35 2.93
N ILE A 153 2.70 5.06 4.22
CA ILE A 153 1.35 4.88 4.80
C ILE A 153 0.53 6.16 4.65
N ALA A 154 1.10 7.32 4.98
CA ALA A 154 0.43 8.61 4.88
C ALA A 154 0.05 8.95 3.42
N GLY A 155 0.94 8.68 2.47
CA GLY A 155 0.69 8.87 1.04
C GLY A 155 -0.48 8.02 0.54
N SER A 156 -0.43 6.71 0.80
CA SER A 156 -1.50 5.77 0.42
C SER A 156 -2.84 6.14 1.08
N TYR A 157 -2.81 6.48 2.37
CA TYR A 157 -4.00 6.92 3.10
C TYR A 157 -4.59 8.22 2.54
N GLY A 158 -3.75 9.19 2.16
CA GLY A 158 -4.18 10.44 1.51
C GLY A 158 -4.86 10.19 0.16
N VAL A 159 -4.30 9.31 -0.67
CA VAL A 159 -4.92 8.90 -1.95
C VAL A 159 -6.27 8.22 -1.71
N ALA A 160 -6.40 7.38 -0.67
CA ALA A 160 -7.67 6.75 -0.32
C ALA A 160 -8.76 7.78 0.05
N TRP A 161 -8.41 8.82 0.83
CA TRP A 161 -9.32 9.93 1.14
C TRP A 161 -9.79 10.69 -0.11
N PHE A 162 -8.85 10.98 -1.02
CA PHE A 162 -9.18 11.60 -2.30
C PHE A 162 -10.13 10.70 -3.11
N GLY A 163 -9.82 9.40 -3.19
CA GLY A 163 -10.58 8.40 -3.91
C GLY A 163 -12.02 8.29 -3.45
N ILE A 164 -12.27 8.17 -2.13
CA ILE A 164 -13.64 8.08 -1.60
C ILE A 164 -14.46 9.33 -1.97
N ARG A 165 -13.86 10.52 -1.93
CA ARG A 165 -14.58 11.77 -2.19
C ARG A 165 -14.90 11.94 -3.68
N VAL A 166 -13.95 11.61 -4.55
CA VAL A 166 -14.16 11.64 -6.00
C VAL A 166 -15.21 10.61 -6.43
N ASN A 167 -15.16 9.41 -5.86
CA ASN A 167 -16.14 8.36 -6.15
C ASN A 167 -17.57 8.73 -5.70
N THR A 168 -17.74 9.35 -4.53
CA THR A 168 -19.09 9.77 -4.08
C THR A 168 -19.65 10.91 -4.91
N PHE A 169 -18.81 11.84 -5.37
CA PHE A 169 -19.23 12.81 -6.39
C PHE A 169 -19.64 12.11 -7.68
N ALA A 170 -18.75 11.35 -8.29
CA ALA A 170 -19.01 10.69 -9.57
C ALA A 170 -20.29 9.82 -9.52
N ASN A 171 -20.52 9.09 -8.44
CA ASN A 171 -21.70 8.25 -8.25
C ASN A 171 -23.02 9.01 -8.43
N SER A 172 -23.23 10.06 -7.62
CA SER A 172 -24.49 10.83 -7.66
C SER A 172 -24.69 11.60 -8.97
N ARG A 173 -23.60 12.08 -9.59
CA ARG A 173 -23.69 12.79 -10.89
C ARG A 173 -23.94 11.83 -12.05
N THR A 174 -23.41 10.62 -11.98
CA THR A 174 -23.69 9.55 -12.94
C THR A 174 -25.16 9.14 -12.87
N ALA A 175 -25.69 8.94 -11.64
CA ALA A 175 -27.10 8.64 -11.43
C ALA A 175 -28.02 9.75 -12.00
N PHE A 176 -27.68 11.02 -11.77
CA PHE A 176 -28.44 12.15 -12.31
C PHE A 176 -28.37 12.22 -13.83
N ALA A 177 -27.19 12.01 -14.41
CA ALA A 177 -27.01 11.98 -15.86
C ALA A 177 -27.77 10.84 -16.54
N GLY A 178 -27.96 9.72 -15.83
CA GLY A 178 -28.76 8.58 -16.28
C GLY A 178 -30.23 8.93 -16.57
N LEU A 179 -30.79 9.94 -15.89
CA LEU A 179 -32.16 10.39 -16.13
C LEU A 179 -32.38 10.97 -17.53
N ALA A 180 -31.32 11.49 -18.16
CA ALA A 180 -31.40 12.04 -19.53
C ALA A 180 -31.46 10.96 -20.61
N GLY A 181 -31.31 9.67 -20.27
CA GLY A 181 -31.35 8.55 -21.21
C GLY A 181 -30.18 8.48 -22.20
N LYS A 182 -29.13 9.30 -22.01
CA LYS A 182 -27.96 9.32 -22.90
C LYS A 182 -26.86 8.40 -22.35
N PRO A 183 -26.33 7.45 -23.14
CA PRO A 183 -25.35 6.49 -22.65
C PRO A 183 -23.96 7.10 -22.37
N TYR A 184 -23.55 8.10 -23.16
CA TYR A 184 -22.20 8.65 -23.07
C TYR A 184 -21.86 9.26 -21.69
N PRO A 185 -22.68 10.14 -21.09
CA PRO A 185 -22.41 10.68 -19.75
C PRO A 185 -22.34 9.63 -18.64
N ILE A 186 -23.14 8.56 -18.75
CA ILE A 186 -23.22 7.48 -17.74
C ILE A 186 -21.88 6.74 -17.65
N TYR A 187 -21.17 6.61 -18.77
CA TYR A 187 -19.83 6.01 -18.82
C TYR A 187 -18.71 7.03 -18.57
N ASN A 188 -18.82 8.23 -19.13
CA ASN A 188 -17.73 9.21 -19.12
C ASN A 188 -17.44 9.77 -17.72
N ILE A 189 -18.47 10.04 -16.92
CA ILE A 189 -18.32 10.57 -15.55
C ILE A 189 -17.51 9.62 -14.65
N PRO A 190 -17.87 8.32 -14.52
CA PRO A 190 -17.10 7.39 -13.70
C PRO A 190 -15.72 7.11 -14.29
N LEU A 191 -15.57 7.13 -15.62
CA LEU A 191 -14.26 6.97 -16.25
C LEU A 191 -13.31 8.12 -15.89
N GLN A 192 -13.77 9.38 -15.99
CA GLN A 192 -12.95 10.54 -15.59
C GLN A 192 -12.57 10.49 -14.11
N ALA A 193 -13.51 10.08 -13.26
CA ALA A 193 -13.24 9.86 -11.83
C ALA A 193 -12.16 8.79 -11.62
N GLY A 194 -12.30 7.62 -12.26
CA GLY A 194 -11.32 6.55 -12.19
C GLY A 194 -9.93 6.95 -12.68
N MET A 195 -9.85 7.63 -13.83
CA MET A 195 -8.57 8.18 -14.34
C MET A 195 -7.93 9.16 -13.36
N SER A 196 -8.72 10.05 -12.75
CA SER A 196 -8.22 11.00 -11.76
C SER A 196 -7.67 10.32 -10.51
N ILE A 197 -8.34 9.28 -10.01
CA ILE A 197 -7.89 8.54 -8.83
C ILE A 197 -6.61 7.77 -9.15
N GLY A 198 -6.58 7.07 -10.29
CA GLY A 198 -5.38 6.34 -10.74
C GLY A 198 -4.19 7.27 -10.97
N MET A 199 -4.42 8.44 -11.58
CA MET A 199 -3.36 9.42 -11.79
C MET A 199 -2.82 9.97 -10.47
N MET A 200 -3.69 10.27 -9.49
CA MET A 200 -3.26 10.69 -8.16
C MET A 200 -2.47 9.61 -7.44
N LEU A 201 -2.93 8.35 -7.47
CA LEU A 201 -2.24 7.21 -6.87
C LEU A 201 -0.82 7.08 -7.42
N ILE A 202 -0.69 6.94 -8.74
CA ILE A 202 0.60 6.75 -9.40
C ILE A 202 1.50 7.97 -9.15
N SER A 203 0.96 9.19 -9.22
CA SER A 203 1.76 10.40 -9.01
C SER A 203 2.28 10.51 -7.58
N VAL A 204 1.48 10.17 -6.57
CA VAL A 204 1.92 10.20 -5.17
C VAL A 204 2.99 9.12 -4.92
N GLU A 205 2.76 7.90 -5.40
CA GLU A 205 3.71 6.79 -5.23
C GLU A 205 5.04 7.08 -5.93
N LEU A 206 5.00 7.51 -7.20
CA LEU A 206 6.21 7.88 -7.94
C LEU A 206 6.91 9.07 -7.32
N LEU A 207 6.18 10.06 -6.82
CA LEU A 207 6.78 11.21 -6.15
C LEU A 207 7.55 10.77 -4.90
N ILE A 208 6.93 9.95 -4.03
CA ILE A 208 7.59 9.43 -2.82
C ILE A 208 8.82 8.60 -3.20
N MET A 209 8.70 7.71 -4.18
CA MET A 209 9.81 6.88 -4.65
C MET A 209 10.95 7.73 -5.22
N LEU A 210 10.65 8.69 -6.09
CA LEU A 210 11.66 9.60 -6.66
C LEU A 210 12.32 10.44 -5.57
N PHE A 211 11.57 10.86 -4.55
CA PHE A 211 12.14 11.57 -3.41
C PHE A 211 13.15 10.70 -2.65
N ILE A 212 12.82 9.43 -2.41
CA ILE A 212 13.75 8.49 -1.77
C ILE A 212 15.00 8.33 -2.63
N LEU A 213 14.85 8.01 -3.92
CA LEU A 213 15.99 7.73 -4.81
C LEU A 213 16.90 8.93 -5.06
N LEU A 214 16.37 10.15 -5.08
CA LEU A 214 17.13 11.34 -5.45
C LEU A 214 17.72 12.10 -4.26
N PHE A 215 17.08 12.04 -3.09
CA PHE A 215 17.46 12.86 -1.94
C PHE A 215 17.90 12.07 -0.71
N VAL A 216 17.61 10.77 -0.61
CA VAL A 216 18.17 9.93 0.46
C VAL A 216 19.56 9.47 0.03
N PRO A 217 20.59 9.58 0.89
CA PRO A 217 21.95 9.17 0.56
C PRO A 217 22.00 7.71 0.10
N ARG A 218 22.80 7.41 -0.94
CA ARG A 218 22.91 6.08 -1.57
C ARG A 218 23.31 4.95 -0.62
N ASP A 219 23.98 5.29 0.48
CA ASP A 219 24.36 4.33 1.52
C ASP A 219 23.18 3.95 2.45
N TYR A 220 22.07 4.69 2.39
CA TYR A 220 20.89 4.55 3.25
C TYR A 220 19.59 4.31 2.47
N ALA A 221 19.60 4.49 1.15
CA ALA A 221 18.46 4.42 0.25
C ALA A 221 18.32 3.02 -0.37
#